data_AF-A0A850LSI2-F1
#
_entry.id   AF-A0A850LSI2-F1
#
_cell.length_a   1.000
_cell.length_b   1.000
_cell.length_c   1.000
_cell.angle_alpha   90.00
_cell.angle_beta   90.00
_cell.angle_gamma   90.00
#
_symmetry.space_group_name_H-M   'P 1'
#
loop_
_entity.id
_entity.type
_entity.pdbx_description
1 polymer ?
#
loop_
_entity_poly.entity_id
_entity_poly.type
_entity_poly.pdbx_seq_one_letter_code
_entity_poly.pdbx_strand_id
1 'polypeptide(L)' 'MSKFICTRCNWEGTEDMLTQVPVCPNCAVGHSPLWRLLKKADDLECPNCSWRAKMDAVPKEPECPKCHCEYINKLD' A
#
# COMPACT_ATOMS: atom_id res chain seq x y z
N MET A 1 12.30 -17.88 -6.37
CA MET A 1 11.28 -16.91 -5.96
C MET A 1 12.00 -15.64 -5.54
N SER A 2 11.55 -14.48 -6.01
CA SER A 2 12.13 -13.20 -5.62
C SER A 2 11.96 -12.99 -4.11
N LYS A 3 13.04 -12.63 -3.42
CA LYS A 3 12.98 -12.24 -2.00
C LYS A 3 12.87 -10.73 -1.91
N PHE A 4 12.30 -10.26 -0.81
CA PHE A 4 12.09 -8.85 -0.52
C PHE A 4 12.57 -8.53 0.88
N ILE A 5 13.11 -7.33 1.08
CA ILE A 5 13.52 -6.80 2.38
C ILE A 5 12.89 -5.42 2.64
N CYS A 6 12.29 -5.25 3.81
CA CYS A 6 11.80 -3.96 4.26
C CYS A 6 12.95 -3.09 4.76
N THR A 7 13.08 -1.88 4.22
CA THR A 7 14.13 -0.92 4.57
C THR A 7 14.00 -0.33 5.99
N ARG A 8 12.82 -0.43 6.61
CA ARG A 8 12.54 0.13 7.94
C ARG A 8 12.75 -0.87 9.08
N CYS A 9 12.31 -2.12 8.91
CA CYS A 9 12.31 -3.12 9.99
C CYS A 9 13.10 -4.41 9.66
N ASN A 10 13.79 -4.44 8.51
CA ASN A 10 14.55 -5.59 8.01
C ASN A 10 13.72 -6.89 7.92
N TRP A 11 12.40 -6.78 7.78
CA TRP A 11 11.57 -7.94 7.48
C TRP A 11 11.94 -8.48 6.10
N GLU A 12 12.15 -9.80 6.02
CA GLU A 12 12.38 -10.52 4.78
C GLU A 12 11.24 -11.47 4.48
N GLY A 13 10.87 -11.58 3.20
CA GLY A 13 9.84 -12.49 2.75
C GLY A 13 9.76 -12.61 1.23
N THR A 14 8.77 -13.35 0.77
CA THR A 14 8.45 -13.50 -0.66
C THR A 14 7.33 -12.54 -1.07
N GLU A 15 7.13 -12.39 -2.38
CA GLU A 15 6.12 -11.49 -2.95
C GLU A 15 4.70 -11.73 -2.41
N ASP A 16 4.34 -13.01 -2.21
CA ASP A 16 3.03 -13.43 -1.67
C ASP A 16 2.83 -13.07 -0.20
N MET A 17 3.90 -12.74 0.53
CA MET A 17 3.81 -12.28 1.91
C MET A 17 3.62 -10.76 2.03
N LEU A 18 3.71 -10.02 0.92
CA LEU A 18 3.51 -8.57 0.90
C LEU A 18 2.04 -8.22 1.09
N THR A 19 1.77 -7.19 1.89
CA THR A 19 0.41 -6.67 2.04
C THR A 19 0.12 -5.73 0.88
N GLN A 20 -0.96 -5.98 0.13
CA GLN A 20 -1.38 -5.13 -0.97
C GLN A 20 -2.41 -4.11 -0.48
N VAL A 21 -2.08 -2.83 -0.59
CA VAL A 21 -2.93 -1.75 -0.07
C VAL A 21 -3.36 -0.79 -1.17
N PRO A 22 -4.61 -0.30 -1.14
CA PRO A 22 -5.08 0.63 -2.15
C PRO A 22 -4.45 2.02 -1.94
N VAL A 23 -4.01 2.64 -3.04
CA VAL A 23 -3.36 3.96 -3.03
C VAL A 23 -4.08 4.92 -3.97
N CYS A 24 -4.05 6.22 -3.66
CA CYS A 24 -4.64 7.22 -4.53
C CYS A 24 -3.81 7.35 -5.82
N PRO A 25 -4.41 7.18 -7.01
CA PRO A 25 -3.68 7.31 -8.27
C PRO A 25 -3.21 8.75 -8.55
N ASN A 26 -3.82 9.75 -7.91
CA ASN A 26 -3.51 11.16 -8.16
C ASN A 26 -2.36 11.70 -7.29
N CYS A 27 -2.21 11.19 -6.07
CA CYS A 27 -1.24 11.74 -5.11
C CYS A 27 -0.42 10.69 -4.37
N ALA A 28 -0.54 9.41 -4.75
CA ALA A 28 0.18 8.26 -4.18
C ALA A 28 0.04 8.08 -2.65
N VAL A 29 -0.90 8.79 -2.00
CA VAL A 29 -1.19 8.56 -0.58
C VAL A 29 -1.96 7.25 -0.41
N GLY A 30 -1.71 6.54 0.69
CA GLY A 30 -2.43 5.31 1.01
C GLY A 30 -1.61 4.29 1.76
N HIS A 31 -0.28 4.38 1.72
CA HIS A 31 0.62 3.48 2.47
C HIS A 31 0.68 3.81 3.96
N SER A 32 0.79 5.09 4.30
CA SER A 32 0.79 5.53 5.70
C SER A 32 -0.54 5.19 6.37
N PRO A 33 -0.55 4.49 7.51
CA PRO A 33 -1.77 4.20 8.27
C PRO A 33 -2.59 5.44 8.62
N LEU A 34 -1.94 6.60 8.77
CA LEU A 34 -2.58 7.89 9.07
C LEU A 34 -3.26 8.51 7.84
N TRP A 35 -2.87 8.12 6.63
CA TRP A 35 -3.34 8.68 5.36
C TRP A 35 -3.92 7.59 4.44
N ARG A 36 -4.50 6.54 5.03
CA ARG A 36 -5.24 5.50 4.30
C ARG A 36 -6.42 6.11 3.55
N LEU A 37 -6.75 5.50 2.41
CA LEU A 37 -8.01 5.82 1.73
C LEU A 37 -9.18 5.47 2.65
N LEU A 38 -10.11 6.41 2.79
CA LEU A 38 -11.27 6.28 3.64
C LEU A 38 -12.33 5.44 2.93
N LYS A 39 -12.85 4.42 3.60
CA LYS A 39 -13.98 3.65 3.07
C LYS A 39 -15.29 4.44 3.26
N LYS A 40 -15.99 4.71 2.16
CA LYS A 40 -17.26 5.42 2.12
C LYS A 40 -18.28 4.56 1.35
N ALA A 41 -19.08 3.79 2.08
CA ALA A 41 -19.96 2.77 1.51
C ALA A 41 -19.17 1.81 0.61
N ASP A 42 -19.41 1.87 -0.71
CA ASP A 42 -18.75 1.04 -1.73
C ASP A 42 -17.51 1.69 -2.37
N ASP A 43 -17.27 2.97 -2.07
CA ASP A 43 -16.16 3.74 -2.62
C ASP A 43 -15.02 3.92 -1.62
N LEU A 44 -13.83 4.16 -2.16
CA LEU A 44 -12.67 4.67 -1.44
C LEU A 44 -12.51 6.16 -1.74
N GLU A 45 -12.26 6.95 -0.70
CA GLU A 45 -12.00 8.38 -0.78
C GLU A 45 -10.56 8.69 -0.34
N CYS A 46 -9.83 9.44 -1.14
CA CYS A 46 -8.53 9.96 -0.76
C CYS A 46 -8.66 11.11 0.24
N PRO A 47 -8.05 11.03 1.44
CA PRO A 47 -8.13 12.11 2.43
C PRO A 47 -7.36 13.38 2.01
N ASN A 48 -6.39 13.26 1.10
CA ASN A 48 -5.55 14.39 0.66
C ASN A 48 -6.20 15.24 -0.46
N CYS A 49 -6.66 14.61 -1.55
CA CYS A 49 -7.21 15.32 -2.71
C CYS A 49 -8.71 15.07 -2.97
N SER A 50 -9.39 14.37 -2.06
CA SER A 50 -10.83 14.03 -2.15
C SER A 50 -11.25 13.21 -3.37
N TRP A 51 -10.28 12.61 -4.09
CA TRP A 51 -10.57 11.67 -5.17
C TRP A 51 -11.38 10.48 -4.66
N ARG A 52 -12.34 10.01 -5.46
CA ARG A 52 -13.22 8.88 -5.13
C ARG A 52 -13.30 7.87 -6.27
N ALA A 53 -13.23 6.59 -5.94
CA ALA A 53 -13.53 5.50 -6.87
C ALA A 53 -13.89 4.22 -6.11
N LYS A 54 -14.48 3.27 -6.82
CA LYS A 54 -14.74 1.92 -6.31
C LYS A 54 -13.44 1.18 -6.02
N MET A 55 -13.48 0.29 -5.02
CA MET A 55 -12.30 -0.46 -4.55
C MET A 55 -11.60 -1.31 -5.63
N ASP A 56 -12.33 -1.76 -6.64
CA ASP A 56 -11.82 -2.52 -7.78
C ASP A 56 -11.05 -1.66 -8.80
N ALA A 57 -11.34 -0.38 -8.87
CA ALA A 57 -10.70 0.58 -9.76
C ALA A 57 -9.45 1.25 -9.14
N VAL A 58 -9.16 0.99 -7.86
CA VAL A 58 -8.04 1.61 -7.15
C VAL A 58 -6.77 0.76 -7.30
N PRO A 59 -5.65 1.34 -7.76
CA PRO A 59 -4.38 0.63 -7.82
C PRO A 59 -3.97 0.17 -6.41
N LYS A 60 -3.34 -1.00 -6.35
CA LYS A 60 -2.79 -1.54 -5.11
C LYS A 60 -1.28 -1.60 -5.22
N GLU A 61 -0.62 -1.25 -4.12
CA GLU A 61 0.83 -1.28 -4.01
C GLU A 61 1.25 -2.14 -2.81
N PRO A 62 2.42 -2.79 -2.88
CA PRO A 62 2.93 -3.59 -1.77
C PRO A 62 3.42 -2.72 -0.61
N GLU A 63 3.17 -3.17 0.61
CA GLU A 63 3.78 -2.65 1.83
C GLU A 63 4.27 -3.79 2.74
N CYS A 64 5.21 -3.47 3.62
CA CYS A 64 5.72 -4.42 4.60
C CYS A 64 4.60 -4.87 5.55
N PRO A 65 4.33 -6.19 5.68
CA PRO A 65 3.26 -6.70 6.55
C PRO A 65 3.50 -6.46 8.05
N LYS A 66 4.74 -6.13 8.45
CA LYS A 66 5.09 -5.88 9.85
C LYS A 66 5.00 -4.42 10.28
N CYS A 67 5.35 -3.49 9.39
CA CYS A 67 5.50 -2.08 9.75
C CYS A 67 4.85 -1.08 8.78
N HIS A 68 4.10 -1.59 7.80
CA HIS A 68 3.36 -0.80 6.81
C HIS A 68 4.24 0.17 6.01
N CYS A 69 5.51 -0.20 5.82
CA CYS A 69 6.46 0.59 5.05
C CYS A 69 6.37 0.21 3.57
N GLU A 70 6.15 1.21 2.72
CA GLU A 70 6.11 1.12 1.26
C GLU A 70 7.48 0.82 0.62
N TYR A 71 8.57 1.12 1.34
CA TYR A 71 9.94 0.94 0.84
C TYR A 71 10.45 -0.48 1.08
N ILE A 72 10.28 -1.31 0.06
CA ILE A 72 10.67 -2.71 0.06
C ILE A 72 11.62 -2.95 -1.12
N ASN A 73 12.82 -3.45 -0.84
CA ASN A 73 13.81 -3.75 -1.86
C ASN A 73 13.72 -5.22 -2.25
N LYS A 74 13.87 -5.51 -3.54
CA LYS A 74 14.06 -6.87 -4.01
C LYS A 74 15.49 -7.31 -3.68
N LEU A 75 15.62 -8.49 -3.09
CA LEU A 75 16.88 -9.19 -2.92
C LEU A 75 17.00 -10.16 -4.10
N ASP A 76 17.98 -9.92 -4.98
CA ASP A 76 18.35 -10.81 -6.08
C ASP A 76 19.16 -12.02 -5.58
#